data_AF-A0A7C2VS71-F1
#
_entry.id   AF-A0A7C2VS71-F1
#
_cell.length_a   1.000
_cell.length_b   1.000
_cell.length_c   1.000
_cell.angle_alpha   90.00
_cell.angle_beta   90.00
_cell.angle_gamma   90.00
#
_symmetry.space_group_name_H-M   'P 1'
#
loop_
_entity.id
_entity.type
_entity.pdbx_description
1 polymer ?
#
loop_
_entity_poly.entity_id
_entity_poly.type
_entity_poly.pdbx_seq_one_letter_code
_entity_poly.pdbx_strand_id
1 'polypeptide(L)'
;MRERAKLNIAECYLLAREREEAKRRFEFLISSADDEVAIRARFLLGLMSVEEENWSEAIRWFRSIMKLYPHSDQASLAGSMYDLAQRGASLKKRSPLKAALISALLPGVGQIYGGNLSRGLKFAAVFGLSTVSSIRYAREGHTALAVHMGLLAGAVYLWNIRDASDVAKESNLFSRSIILKRMRDQIEKAGAFKR
;
A
#
# COMPACT_ATOMS: atom_id res chain seq x y z
N MET A 1 6.98 18.05 33.49
CA MET A 1 5.83 17.15 33.76
C MET A 1 4.58 17.46 32.95
N ARG A 2 4.14 18.73 32.81
CA ARG A 2 2.92 19.09 32.06
C ARG A 2 2.96 18.73 30.57
N GLU A 3 4.08 18.96 29.89
CA GLU A 3 4.32 18.60 28.47
C GLU A 3 4.19 17.10 28.23
N ARG A 4 4.87 16.28 29.05
CA ARG A 4 4.82 14.81 28.98
C ARG A 4 3.41 14.24 29.24
N ALA A 5 2.63 14.86 30.12
CA ALA A 5 1.23 14.49 30.32
C ALA A 5 0.37 14.78 29.07
N LYS A 6 0.58 15.92 28.41
CA LYS A 6 -0.11 16.25 27.15
C LYS A 6 0.27 15.29 26.03
N LEU A 7 1.54 14.87 25.96
CA LEU A 7 2.02 13.87 25.01
C LEU A 7 1.29 12.54 25.19
N ASN A 8 1.21 12.03 26.43
CA ASN A 8 0.48 10.79 26.73
C ASN A 8 -1.00 10.89 26.32
N ILE A 9 -1.65 12.03 26.58
CA ILE A 9 -3.03 12.27 26.16
C ILE A 9 -3.15 12.20 24.62
N ALA A 10 -2.24 12.84 23.88
CA ALA A 10 -2.25 12.81 22.43
C ALA A 10 -2.05 11.38 21.87
N GLU A 11 -1.16 10.59 22.48
CA GLU A 11 -0.99 9.17 22.15
C GLU A 11 -2.27 8.35 22.49
N CYS A 12 -2.97 8.64 23.58
CA CYS A 12 -4.26 8.03 23.88
C CYS A 12 -5.31 8.31 22.80
N TYR A 13 -5.39 9.55 22.29
CA TYR A 13 -6.31 9.90 21.19
C TYR A 13 -5.96 9.14 19.89
N LEU A 14 -4.67 8.96 19.61
CA LEU A 14 -4.22 8.16 18.47
C LEU A 14 -4.66 6.69 18.63
N LEU A 15 -4.55 6.12 19.83
CA LEU A 15 -5.01 4.77 20.14
C LEU A 15 -6.55 4.64 20.08
N ALA A 16 -7.28 5.70 20.46
CA ALA A 16 -8.73 5.80 20.35
C ALA A 16 -9.22 6.02 18.90
N ARG A 17 -8.30 6.08 17.92
CA ARG A 17 -8.56 6.37 16.50
C ARG A 17 -9.18 7.74 16.21
N GLU A 18 -9.10 8.67 17.15
CA GLU A 18 -9.51 10.06 16.96
C GLU A 18 -8.37 10.86 16.32
N ARG A 19 -8.09 10.57 15.03
CA ARG A 19 -6.91 11.09 14.32
C ARG A 19 -6.82 12.61 14.28
N GLU A 20 -7.91 13.29 13.98
CA GLU A 20 -7.92 14.75 13.86
C GLU A 20 -7.58 15.43 15.20
N GLU A 21 -8.09 14.87 16.29
CA GLU A 21 -7.87 15.38 17.64
C GLU A 21 -6.46 15.07 18.14
N ALA A 22 -5.93 13.89 17.79
CA ALA A 22 -4.53 13.54 18.01
C ALA A 22 -3.59 14.49 17.23
N LYS A 23 -3.88 14.74 15.94
CA LYS A 23 -3.09 15.64 15.08
C LYS A 23 -3.00 17.04 15.69
N ARG A 24 -4.15 17.65 16.04
CA ARG A 24 -4.19 18.97 16.70
C ARG A 24 -3.34 19.03 17.96
N ARG A 25 -3.41 18.01 18.82
CA ARG A 25 -2.61 17.94 20.05
C ARG A 25 -1.12 17.81 19.76
N PHE A 26 -0.72 16.96 18.81
CA PHE A 26 0.68 16.85 18.43
C PHE A 26 1.21 18.13 17.79
N GLU A 27 0.42 18.81 16.97
CA GLU A 27 0.78 20.11 16.38
C GLU A 27 1.04 21.17 17.46
N PHE A 28 0.29 21.17 18.57
CA PHE A 28 0.59 22.04 19.70
C PHE A 28 1.93 21.67 20.39
N LEU A 29 2.25 20.37 20.45
CA LEU A 29 3.44 19.86 21.15
C LEU A 29 4.75 20.05 20.37
N ILE A 30 4.71 20.36 19.08
CA ILE A 30 5.94 20.61 18.31
C ILE A 30 6.68 21.89 18.78
N SER A 31 5.96 22.81 19.43
CA SER A 31 6.49 24.05 20.01
C SER A 31 6.84 23.92 21.50
N SER A 32 6.80 22.70 22.06
CA SER A 32 7.23 22.41 23.42
C SER A 32 8.69 22.84 23.64
N ALA A 33 8.97 23.42 24.82
CA ALA A 33 10.34 23.70 25.27
C ALA A 33 11.11 22.42 25.69
N ASP A 34 10.39 21.32 25.89
CA ASP A 34 10.96 19.99 26.09
C ASP A 34 11.21 19.35 24.71
N ASP A 35 12.48 19.27 24.33
CA ASP A 35 12.94 18.73 23.03
C ASP A 35 12.49 17.28 22.82
N GLU A 36 12.47 16.44 23.86
CA GLU A 36 12.05 15.04 23.75
C GLU A 36 10.56 14.96 23.34
N VAL A 37 9.73 15.80 23.95
CA VAL A 37 8.30 15.93 23.60
C VAL A 37 8.13 16.48 22.20
N ALA A 38 8.89 17.50 21.84
CA ALA A 38 8.83 18.16 20.54
C ALA A 38 9.27 17.22 19.39
N ILE A 39 10.31 16.42 19.60
CA ILE A 39 10.79 15.38 18.68
C ILE A 39 9.73 14.29 18.55
N ARG A 40 9.19 13.80 19.66
CA ARG A 40 8.20 12.72 19.66
C ARG A 40 6.91 13.12 18.94
N ALA A 41 6.42 14.33 19.17
CA ALA A 41 5.25 14.87 18.47
C ALA A 41 5.46 14.93 16.94
N ARG A 42 6.62 15.46 16.49
CA ARG A 42 6.99 15.46 15.06
C ARG A 42 7.07 14.05 14.49
N PHE A 43 7.63 13.10 15.24
CA PHE A 43 7.79 11.73 14.78
C PHE A 43 6.42 11.06 14.58
N LEU A 44 5.50 11.23 15.53
CA LEU A 44 4.14 10.69 15.45
C LEU A 44 3.33 11.34 14.33
N LEU A 45 3.45 12.66 14.12
CA LEU A 45 2.86 13.33 12.96
C LEU A 45 3.39 12.75 11.64
N GLY A 46 4.70 12.47 11.57
CA GLY A 46 5.31 11.78 10.44
C GLY A 46 4.70 10.40 10.17
N LEU A 47 4.52 9.58 11.21
CA LEU A 47 3.89 8.27 11.10
C LEU A 47 2.41 8.36 10.70
N MET A 48 1.66 9.31 11.26
CA MET A 48 0.26 9.55 10.87
C MET A 48 0.15 9.88 9.38
N SER A 49 1.03 10.75 8.88
CA SER A 49 1.09 11.08 7.45
C SER A 49 1.46 9.89 6.57
N VAL A 50 2.33 8.98 7.02
CA VAL A 50 2.63 7.72 6.30
C VAL A 50 1.38 6.84 6.21
N GLU A 51 0.63 6.73 7.31
CA GLU A 51 -0.60 5.93 7.34
C GLU A 51 -1.67 6.47 6.39
N GLU A 52 -1.74 7.78 6.23
CA GLU A 52 -2.62 8.51 5.30
C GLU A 52 -2.12 8.49 3.84
N GLU A 53 -0.99 7.83 3.55
CA GLU A 53 -0.30 7.89 2.26
C GLU A 53 0.14 9.30 1.83
N ASN A 54 0.12 10.27 2.75
CA ASN A 54 0.66 11.60 2.52
C ASN A 54 2.19 11.61 2.72
N TRP A 55 2.89 10.94 1.79
CA TRP A 55 4.34 10.80 1.84
C TRP A 55 5.06 12.15 1.88
N SER A 56 4.52 13.16 1.20
CA SER A 56 5.10 14.50 1.18
C SER A 56 5.11 15.15 2.57
N GLU A 57 4.03 14.99 3.35
CA GLU A 57 3.95 15.49 4.72
C GLU A 57 4.82 14.67 5.68
N ALA A 58 4.81 13.34 5.56
CA ALA A 58 5.71 12.47 6.32
C ALA A 58 7.19 12.85 6.14
N ILE A 59 7.62 13.07 4.90
CA ILE A 59 8.98 13.51 4.55
C ILE A 59 9.32 14.84 5.24
N ARG A 60 8.38 15.80 5.28
CA ARG A 60 8.59 17.09 5.97
C ARG A 60 8.80 16.89 7.47
N TRP A 61 7.96 16.08 8.11
CA TRP A 61 8.06 15.82 9.55
C TRP A 61 9.37 15.13 9.92
N PHE A 62 9.76 14.05 9.26
CA PHE A 62 11.02 13.37 9.56
C PHE A 62 12.24 14.24 9.26
N ARG A 63 12.23 14.98 8.15
CA ARG A 63 13.29 15.94 7.83
C ARG A 63 13.43 17.03 8.91
N SER A 64 12.32 17.48 9.49
CA SER A 64 12.36 18.51 10.53
C SER A 64 13.11 18.05 11.77
N ILE A 65 12.99 16.77 12.16
CA ILE A 65 13.72 16.19 13.29
C ILE A 65 15.22 16.22 13.02
N MET A 66 15.64 15.76 11.82
CA MET A 66 17.05 15.75 11.42
C MET A 66 17.67 17.16 11.37
N LYS A 67 16.87 18.18 11.03
CA LYS A 67 17.35 19.57 10.90
C LYS A 67 17.38 20.32 12.22
N LEU A 68 16.32 20.18 13.02
CA LEU A 68 16.16 20.94 14.27
C LEU A 68 16.88 20.27 15.44
N TYR A 69 17.02 18.94 15.40
CA TYR A 69 17.59 18.14 16.49
C TYR A 69 18.67 17.17 15.98
N PRO A 70 19.71 17.65 15.27
CA PRO A 70 20.69 16.80 14.57
C PRO A 70 21.51 15.89 15.50
N HIS A 71 21.65 16.26 16.78
CA HIS A 71 22.40 15.50 17.79
C HIS A 71 21.51 14.66 18.72
N SER A 72 20.20 14.58 18.46
CA SER A 72 19.30 13.73 19.23
C SER A 72 19.48 12.26 18.86
N ASP A 73 19.31 11.37 19.84
CA ASP A 73 19.32 9.91 19.60
C ASP A 73 18.26 9.49 18.56
N GLN A 74 17.17 10.24 18.47
CA GLN A 74 16.09 9.99 17.50
C GLN A 74 16.40 10.50 16.08
N ALA A 75 17.45 11.29 15.86
CA ALA A 75 17.78 11.84 14.54
C ALA A 75 18.10 10.74 13.51
N SER A 76 18.81 9.68 13.93
CA SER A 76 19.15 8.55 13.06
C SER A 76 17.91 7.74 12.64
N LEU A 77 17.00 7.51 13.60
CA LEU A 77 15.72 6.85 13.32
C LEU A 77 14.86 7.71 12.37
N ALA A 78 14.79 9.02 12.60
CA ALA A 78 14.10 9.95 11.72
C ALA A 78 14.70 9.95 10.31
N GLY A 79 16.03 9.86 10.17
CA GLY A 79 16.70 9.68 8.86
C GLY A 79 16.25 8.40 8.15
N SER A 80 16.20 7.28 8.88
CA SER A 80 15.70 6.02 8.33
C SER A 80 14.23 6.11 7.89
N MET A 81 13.38 6.79 8.66
CA MET A 81 11.98 7.04 8.30
C MET A 81 11.85 7.95 7.09
N TYR A 82 12.68 9.00 7.01
CA TYR A 82 12.75 9.93 5.88
C TYR A 82 13.07 9.19 4.57
N ASP A 83 14.08 8.32 4.59
CA ASP A 83 14.46 7.53 3.41
C ASP A 83 13.38 6.55 2.99
N LEU A 84 12.73 5.87 3.96
CA LEU A 84 11.63 4.97 3.68
C LEU A 84 10.40 5.73 3.15
N ALA A 85 10.12 6.94 3.66
CA ALA A 85 9.03 7.79 3.18
C ALA A 85 9.31 8.30 1.75
N GLN A 86 10.56 8.64 1.42
CA GLN A 86 10.96 8.95 0.04
C GLN A 86 10.75 7.77 -0.89
N ARG A 87 11.15 6.57 -0.48
CA ARG A 87 10.88 5.33 -1.24
C ARG A 87 9.38 5.13 -1.44
N GLY A 88 8.58 5.33 -0.39
CA GLY A 88 7.12 5.32 -0.45
C GLY A 88 6.56 6.30 -1.48
N ALA A 89 7.04 7.54 -1.50
CA ALA A 89 6.65 8.57 -2.46
C ALA A 89 7.00 8.20 -3.92
N SER A 90 8.11 7.47 -4.12
CA SER A 90 8.56 7.01 -5.43
C SER A 90 7.87 5.74 -5.94
N LEU A 91 6.97 5.13 -5.15
CA LEU A 91 6.27 3.90 -5.56
C LEU A 91 5.41 4.14 -6.80
N LYS A 92 5.74 3.46 -7.90
CA LYS A 92 4.96 3.49 -9.13
C LYS A 92 3.63 2.76 -8.91
N LYS A 93 2.53 3.51 -8.78
CA LYS A 93 1.18 2.95 -8.71
C LYS A 93 0.77 2.37 -10.08
N ARG A 94 0.38 1.10 -10.11
CA ARG A 94 -0.21 0.42 -11.27
C ARG A 94 -1.69 0.80 -11.37
N SER A 95 -2.17 1.12 -12.57
CA SER A 95 -3.57 1.55 -12.78
C SER A 95 -4.49 0.33 -12.93
N PRO A 96 -5.50 0.15 -12.07
CA PRO A 96 -6.45 -0.96 -12.18
C PRO A 96 -7.26 -0.91 -13.48
N LEU A 97 -7.64 0.30 -13.93
CA LEU A 97 -8.35 0.49 -15.18
C LEU A 97 -7.49 0.08 -16.39
N LYS A 98 -6.21 0.46 -16.43
CA LYS A 98 -5.31 0.03 -17.50
C LYS A 98 -5.16 -1.49 -17.52
N ALA A 99 -5.03 -2.12 -16.34
CA ALA A 99 -4.98 -3.58 -16.23
C ALA A 99 -6.25 -4.22 -16.82
N ALA A 100 -7.42 -3.72 -16.45
CA ALA A 100 -8.70 -4.21 -16.95
C ALA A 100 -8.86 -4.03 -18.47
N LEU A 101 -8.54 -2.84 -19.01
CA LEU A 101 -8.63 -2.56 -20.44
C LEU A 101 -7.72 -3.47 -21.27
N ILE A 102 -6.49 -3.70 -20.81
CA ILE A 102 -5.55 -4.60 -21.47
C ILE A 102 -6.07 -6.05 -21.42
N SER A 103 -6.59 -6.50 -20.27
CA SER A 103 -7.19 -7.85 -20.15
C SER A 103 -8.47 -8.05 -20.95
N ALA A 104 -9.24 -6.98 -21.19
CA ALA A 104 -10.42 -7.03 -22.05
C ALA A 104 -10.03 -7.25 -23.53
N LEU A 105 -8.92 -6.65 -23.96
CA LEU A 105 -8.38 -6.86 -25.32
C LEU A 105 -7.73 -8.24 -25.45
N LEU A 106 -6.92 -8.62 -24.45
CA LEU A 106 -6.12 -9.84 -24.48
C LEU A 106 -6.16 -10.53 -23.10
N PRO A 107 -6.89 -11.66 -22.97
CA PRO A 107 -6.99 -12.38 -21.71
C PRO A 107 -5.63 -12.72 -21.09
N GLY A 108 -5.47 -12.44 -19.80
CA GLY A 108 -4.25 -12.72 -19.04
C GLY A 108 -3.19 -11.60 -19.05
N VAL A 109 -3.23 -10.64 -19.99
CA VAL A 109 -2.17 -9.62 -20.11
C VAL A 109 -2.27 -8.57 -19.00
N GLY A 110 -3.47 -8.21 -18.55
CA GLY A 110 -3.68 -7.27 -17.45
C GLY A 110 -3.09 -7.77 -16.12
N GLN A 111 -3.10 -9.07 -15.88
CA GLN A 111 -2.43 -9.70 -14.72
C GLN A 111 -0.92 -9.58 -14.81
N ILE A 112 -0.33 -9.73 -16.00
CA ILE A 112 1.11 -9.53 -16.24
C ILE A 112 1.49 -8.07 -15.98
N TYR A 113 0.68 -7.12 -16.48
CA TYR A 113 0.83 -5.71 -16.14
C TYR A 113 0.74 -5.46 -14.62
N GLY A 114 -0.20 -6.13 -13.96
CA GLY A 114 -0.35 -6.16 -12.50
C GLY A 114 0.79 -6.88 -11.76
N GLY A 115 1.74 -7.48 -12.48
CA GLY A 115 2.94 -8.15 -11.96
C GLY A 115 2.76 -9.61 -11.57
N ASN A 116 1.68 -10.25 -11.98
CA ASN A 116 1.41 -11.66 -11.70
C ASN A 116 1.39 -12.48 -12.99
N LEU A 117 2.59 -12.92 -13.41
CA LEU A 117 2.76 -13.72 -14.63
C LEU A 117 2.02 -15.06 -14.56
N SER A 118 2.05 -15.72 -13.39
CA SER A 118 1.40 -17.02 -13.21
C SER A 118 -0.12 -16.93 -13.40
N ARG A 119 -0.77 -15.92 -12.82
CA ARG A 119 -2.21 -15.70 -13.05
C ARG A 119 -2.51 -15.40 -14.52
N GLY A 120 -1.70 -14.54 -15.16
CA GLY A 120 -1.88 -14.21 -16.57
C GLY A 120 -1.82 -15.43 -17.49
N LEU A 121 -0.81 -16.28 -17.33
CA LEU A 121 -0.68 -17.52 -18.12
C LEU A 121 -1.83 -18.51 -17.89
N LYS A 122 -2.32 -18.63 -16.65
CA LYS A 122 -3.48 -19.49 -16.35
C LYS A 122 -4.73 -19.02 -17.07
N PHE A 123 -5.01 -17.72 -17.06
CA PHE A 123 -6.17 -17.17 -17.78
C PHE A 123 -6.07 -17.39 -19.28
N ALA A 124 -4.91 -17.12 -19.87
CA ALA A 124 -4.68 -17.36 -21.30
C ALA A 124 -4.90 -18.83 -21.66
N ALA A 125 -4.38 -19.77 -20.86
CA ALA A 125 -4.53 -21.20 -21.09
C ALA A 125 -5.99 -21.66 -20.97
N VAL A 126 -6.68 -21.32 -19.87
CA VAL A 126 -8.08 -21.75 -19.63
C VAL A 126 -9.03 -21.16 -20.67
N PHE A 127 -8.88 -19.87 -20.99
CA PHE A 127 -9.71 -19.22 -22.00
C PHE A 127 -9.47 -19.81 -23.39
N GLY A 128 -8.19 -20.01 -23.77
CA GLY A 128 -7.82 -20.60 -25.05
C GLY A 128 -8.34 -22.03 -25.21
N LEU A 129 -8.14 -22.89 -24.21
CA LEU A 129 -8.63 -24.27 -24.21
C LEU A 129 -10.16 -24.34 -24.31
N SER A 130 -10.87 -23.48 -23.58
CA SER A 130 -12.34 -23.44 -23.61
C SER A 130 -12.85 -23.01 -24.99
N THR A 131 -12.23 -21.99 -25.58
CA THR A 131 -12.60 -21.46 -26.90
C THR A 131 -12.33 -22.48 -28.00
N VAL A 132 -11.14 -23.10 -28.01
CA VAL A 132 -10.79 -24.14 -28.99
C VAL A 132 -11.70 -25.35 -28.84
N SER A 133 -11.99 -25.79 -27.62
CA SER A 133 -12.90 -26.92 -27.36
C SER A 133 -14.32 -26.61 -27.85
N SER A 134 -14.82 -25.40 -27.59
CA SER A 134 -16.12 -24.94 -28.07
C SER A 134 -16.22 -25.03 -29.60
N ILE A 135 -15.19 -24.55 -30.31
CA ILE A 135 -15.14 -24.58 -31.78
C ILE A 135 -15.07 -26.02 -32.28
N ARG A 136 -14.22 -26.87 -31.67
CA ARG A 136 -14.06 -28.27 -32.07
C ARG A 136 -15.38 -29.04 -31.90
N TYR A 137 -16.02 -28.94 -30.74
CA TYR A 137 -17.30 -29.62 -30.50
C TYR A 137 -18.41 -29.12 -31.44
N ALA A 138 -18.43 -27.83 -31.79
CA ALA A 138 -19.38 -27.30 -32.75
C ALA A 138 -19.19 -27.92 -34.14
N ARG A 139 -17.93 -28.07 -34.59
CA ARG A 139 -17.59 -28.71 -35.88
C ARG A 139 -17.92 -30.20 -35.92
N GLU A 140 -17.79 -30.89 -34.79
CA GLU A 140 -18.12 -32.32 -34.64
C GLU A 140 -19.62 -32.58 -34.44
N GLY A 141 -20.47 -31.54 -34.41
CA GLY A 141 -21.91 -31.67 -34.21
C GLY A 141 -22.34 -31.88 -32.75
N HIS A 142 -21.41 -31.78 -31.78
CA HIS A 142 -21.69 -31.85 -30.34
C HIS A 142 -22.18 -30.51 -29.78
N THR A 143 -23.36 -30.06 -30.22
CA THR A 143 -23.91 -28.72 -29.91
C THR A 143 -23.98 -28.43 -28.42
N ALA A 144 -24.43 -29.39 -27.60
CA ALA A 144 -24.51 -29.21 -26.16
C ALA A 144 -23.13 -28.88 -25.57
N LEU A 145 -22.10 -29.70 -25.84
CA LEU A 145 -20.75 -29.47 -25.34
C LEU A 145 -20.13 -28.17 -25.84
N ALA A 146 -20.42 -27.79 -27.09
CA ALA A 146 -19.98 -26.51 -27.65
C ALA A 146 -20.56 -25.33 -26.86
N VAL A 147 -21.87 -25.32 -26.60
CA VAL A 147 -22.52 -24.25 -25.83
C VAL A 147 -21.95 -24.18 -24.41
N HIS A 148 -21.74 -25.32 -23.74
CA HIS A 148 -21.16 -25.34 -22.39
C HIS A 148 -19.75 -24.72 -22.37
N MET A 149 -18.89 -25.08 -23.33
CA MET A 149 -17.54 -24.52 -23.41
C MET A 149 -17.53 -23.04 -23.78
N GLY A 150 -18.46 -22.60 -24.63
CA GLY A 150 -18.64 -21.18 -24.95
C GLY A 150 -19.07 -20.36 -23.73
N LEU A 151 -20.03 -20.86 -22.95
CA LEU A 151 -20.46 -20.24 -21.69
C LEU A 151 -19.32 -20.18 -20.66
N LEU A 152 -18.53 -21.25 -20.54
CA LEU A 152 -17.35 -21.28 -19.68
C LEU A 152 -16.32 -20.23 -20.13
N ALA A 153 -16.01 -20.16 -21.43
CA ALA A 153 -15.09 -19.17 -21.98
C ALA A 153 -15.57 -17.73 -21.69
N GLY A 154 -16.87 -17.47 -21.87
CA GLY A 154 -17.49 -16.18 -21.55
C GLY A 154 -17.39 -15.82 -20.06
N ALA A 155 -17.68 -16.75 -19.17
CA ALA A 155 -17.56 -16.55 -17.72
C ALA A 155 -16.10 -16.28 -17.31
N VAL A 156 -15.15 -17.07 -17.83
CA VAL A 156 -13.71 -16.88 -17.59
C VAL A 156 -13.23 -15.53 -18.12
N TYR A 157 -13.71 -15.09 -19.29
CA TYR A 157 -13.36 -13.79 -19.87
C TYR A 157 -13.81 -12.62 -18.98
N LEU A 158 -15.06 -12.63 -18.52
CA LEU A 158 -15.58 -11.59 -17.63
C LEU A 158 -14.81 -11.56 -16.30
N TRP A 159 -14.52 -12.74 -15.74
CA TRP A 159 -13.74 -12.83 -14.50
C TRP A 159 -12.31 -12.31 -14.66
N ASN A 160 -11.66 -12.59 -15.79
CA ASN A 160 -10.30 -12.13 -16.13
C ASN A 160 -10.18 -10.59 -16.07
N ILE A 161 -11.19 -9.84 -16.52
CA ILE A 161 -11.14 -8.36 -16.51
C ILE A 161 -11.16 -7.84 -15.07
N ARG A 162 -12.04 -8.39 -14.23
CA ARG A 162 -12.12 -8.03 -12.81
C ARG A 162 -10.84 -8.41 -12.06
N ASP A 163 -10.36 -9.64 -12.24
CA ASP A 163 -9.14 -10.13 -11.59
C ASP A 163 -7.92 -9.28 -11.97
N ALA A 164 -7.79 -8.84 -13.23
CA ALA A 164 -6.69 -7.96 -13.64
C ALA A 164 -6.65 -6.63 -12.86
N SER A 165 -7.81 -6.02 -12.62
CA SER A 165 -7.93 -4.84 -11.75
C SER A 165 -7.50 -5.16 -10.32
N ASP A 166 -7.92 -6.30 -9.79
CA ASP A 166 -7.64 -6.71 -8.41
C ASP A 166 -6.14 -7.01 -8.21
N VAL A 167 -5.48 -7.70 -9.16
CA VAL A 167 -4.03 -7.92 -9.15
C VAL A 167 -3.25 -6.60 -9.14
N ALA A 168 -3.68 -5.60 -9.92
CA ALA A 168 -3.03 -4.28 -9.90
C ALA A 168 -3.16 -3.58 -8.54
N LYS A 169 -4.34 -3.67 -7.89
CA LYS A 169 -4.57 -3.14 -6.53
C LYS A 169 -3.72 -3.89 -5.50
N GLU A 170 -3.74 -5.22 -5.52
CA GLU A 170 -2.94 -6.08 -4.65
C GLU A 170 -1.45 -5.73 -4.75
N SER A 171 -0.93 -5.56 -5.97
CA SER A 171 0.47 -5.19 -6.18
C SER A 171 0.83 -3.82 -5.60
N ASN A 172 -0.07 -2.84 -5.70
CA ASN A 172 0.13 -1.51 -5.10
C ASN A 172 0.16 -1.61 -3.57
N LEU A 173 -0.80 -2.34 -2.98
CA LEU A 173 -0.89 -2.58 -1.54
C LEU A 173 0.32 -3.35 -1.01
N PHE A 174 0.77 -4.37 -1.75
CA PHE A 174 1.95 -5.16 -1.40
C PHE A 174 3.21 -4.30 -1.36
N SER A 175 3.44 -3.49 -2.40
CA SER A 175 4.59 -2.58 -2.47
C SER A 175 4.62 -1.60 -1.30
N ARG A 176 3.45 -1.06 -0.92
CA ARG A 176 3.31 -0.21 0.27
C ARG A 176 3.59 -0.98 1.56
N SER A 177 3.04 -2.18 1.73
CA SER A 177 3.21 -3.00 2.93
C SER A 177 4.68 -3.31 3.25
N ILE A 178 5.52 -3.48 2.22
CA ILE A 178 6.97 -3.67 2.39
C ILE A 178 7.63 -2.46 3.04
N ILE A 179 7.26 -1.25 2.62
CA ILE A 179 7.77 -0.01 3.22
C ILE A 179 7.31 0.11 4.67
N LEU A 180 6.02 -0.11 4.94
CA LEU A 180 5.46 -0.03 6.29
C LEU A 180 6.08 -1.06 7.23
N LYS A 181 6.31 -2.29 6.76
CA LYS A 181 6.98 -3.33 7.52
C LYS A 181 8.41 -2.91 7.88
N ARG A 182 9.17 -2.39 6.91
CA ARG A 182 10.53 -1.89 7.17
C ARG A 182 10.54 -0.73 8.16
N MET A 183 9.57 0.18 8.09
CA MET A 183 9.46 1.28 9.07
C MET A 183 9.24 0.72 10.48
N ARG A 184 8.30 -0.22 10.62
CA ARG A 184 8.05 -0.91 11.88
C ARG A 184 9.30 -1.61 12.42
N ASP A 185 9.99 -2.38 11.59
CA ASP A 185 11.20 -3.11 11.99
C ASP A 185 12.29 -2.14 12.50
N GLN A 186 12.44 -0.95 11.90
CA GLN A 186 13.40 0.06 12.35
C GLN A 186 12.98 0.69 13.68
N ILE A 187 11.70 0.96 13.87
CA ILE A 187 11.16 1.48 15.14
C ILE A 187 11.37 0.48 16.27
N GLU A 188 11.10 -0.80 16.02
CA GLU A 188 11.29 -1.88 17.00
C GLU A 188 12.77 -2.04 17.37
N LYS A 189 13.68 -2.02 16.38
CA LYS A 189 15.13 -2.10 16.59
C LYS A 189 15.68 -0.92 17.39
N ALA A 190 15.18 0.29 17.14
CA ALA A 190 15.63 1.49 17.85
C ALA A 190 15.19 1.51 19.31
N GLY A 191 14.36 0.57 19.77
CA GLY A 191 13.86 0.56 21.15
C GLY A 191 13.03 1.80 21.48
N ALA A 192 12.55 2.56 20.47
CA ALA A 192 11.89 3.86 20.61
C ALA A 192 10.52 3.82 21.34
N PHE A 193 10.15 2.65 21.87
CA PHE A 193 8.97 2.39 22.69
C PHE A 193 9.25 1.42 23.86
N LYS A 194 10.52 1.06 24.15
CA LYS A 194 10.83 0.38 25.41
C LYS A 194 10.75 1.43 26.52
N ARG A 195 9.78 1.20 27.41
CA ARG A 195 9.54 1.96 28.64
C ARG A 195 10.79 2.03 29.51
#